data_AF-A0A015JM84-F1
#
_entry.id   AF-A0A015JM84-F1
#
_cell.length_a   1.000
_cell.length_b   1.000
_cell.length_c   1.000
_cell.angle_alpha   90.00
_cell.angle_beta   90.00
_cell.angle_gamma   90.00
#
_symmetry.space_group_name_H-M   'P 1'
#
loop_
_entity.id
_entity.type
_entity.pdbx_description
1 polymer ?
#
loop_
_entity_poly.entity_id
_entity_poly.type
_entity_poly.pdbx_seq_one_letter_code
_entity_poly.pdbx_strand_id
1 'polypeptide(L)'
;MRGRGNSSPRANSRGGHGGSNYHNQRANSRGGRGSNHHNPRANFRGGRGRGRGGDYFVERPNFRDRRDGGNYGESESFRDERGDGNGRYNIPPKLSIPKIKELQQRTTIANFSSSKLTYGGSDQLVFIVNGERITTVWKKILEETPWYQKDIRIFICSALVTADSQKAGELVTKLSNPKSGLERLSEIMNFPMSCDAGLQPGVLSFQYVILPLLGLLTRTAITKCTLEKHVDEIFMVVYEKLDYINVMKMLETLVQRNSIEDCNVDVDTLLSHERYSFIPYS
;
A
#
# COMPACT_ATOMS: atom_id res chain seq x y z
N MET A 1 -13.73 12.68 -62.85
CA MET A 1 -13.81 12.31 -61.42
C MET A 1 -14.71 13.32 -60.71
N ARG A 2 -15.79 12.84 -60.09
CA ARG A 2 -16.80 13.64 -59.36
C ARG A 2 -16.38 13.78 -57.88
N GLY A 3 -16.75 14.89 -57.23
CA GLY A 3 -16.68 15.00 -55.77
C GLY A 3 -16.85 16.41 -55.17
N ARG A 4 -18.09 16.91 -55.14
CA ARG A 4 -18.65 17.87 -54.16
C ARG A 4 -19.99 17.24 -53.74
N GLY A 5 -20.56 17.28 -52.53
CA GLY A 5 -20.35 17.97 -51.27
C GLY A 5 -21.70 17.89 -50.53
N ASN A 6 -21.66 17.63 -49.21
CA ASN A 6 -22.69 17.73 -48.14
C ASN A 6 -24.20 17.84 -48.44
N SER A 7 -25.00 17.04 -47.72
CA SER A 7 -26.05 17.52 -46.79
C SER A 7 -26.68 16.39 -45.95
N SER A 8 -26.89 16.65 -44.65
CA SER A 8 -27.50 15.77 -43.65
C SER A 8 -29.03 15.64 -43.79
N PRO A 9 -29.66 14.55 -43.31
CA PRO A 9 -31.10 14.51 -43.08
C PRO A 9 -31.49 14.64 -41.58
N ARG A 10 -32.44 15.52 -41.31
CA ARG A 10 -33.29 15.56 -40.10
C ARG A 10 -34.39 14.50 -40.22
N ALA A 11 -34.58 13.69 -39.18
CA ALA A 11 -35.72 12.79 -39.06
C ALA A 11 -36.74 13.32 -38.04
N ASN A 12 -38.01 13.36 -38.48
CA ASN A 12 -39.21 13.60 -37.70
C ASN A 12 -39.47 12.48 -36.69
N SER A 13 -39.99 12.82 -35.51
CA SER A 13 -40.76 11.89 -34.68
C SER A 13 -41.92 12.62 -34.02
N ARG A 14 -43.13 12.21 -34.38
CA ARG A 14 -44.38 12.42 -33.66
C ARG A 14 -45.04 11.06 -33.52
N GLY A 15 -45.43 10.73 -32.29
CA GLY A 15 -46.25 9.57 -31.95
C GLY A 15 -46.45 9.57 -30.44
N GLY A 16 -47.59 10.10 -30.00
CA GLY A 16 -47.99 10.12 -28.59
C GLY A 16 -49.04 9.07 -28.28
N HIS A 17 -49.08 8.67 -27.01
CA HIS A 17 -50.21 8.11 -26.24
C HIS A 17 -49.80 8.34 -24.77
N GLY A 18 -50.52 9.06 -23.91
CA GLY A 18 -51.89 8.82 -23.43
C GLY A 18 -51.80 8.03 -22.10
N GLY A 19 -51.76 8.70 -20.93
CA GLY A 19 -52.79 8.64 -19.87
C GLY A 19 -52.71 7.38 -18.99
N SER A 20 -52.94 7.32 -17.66
CA SER A 20 -53.50 8.23 -16.66
C SER A 20 -53.35 7.57 -15.26
N ASN A 21 -53.22 8.40 -14.23
CA ASN A 21 -53.66 8.27 -12.82
C ASN A 21 -53.35 7.04 -11.95
N TYR A 22 -52.72 7.31 -10.79
CA TYR A 22 -53.31 6.96 -9.49
C TYR A 22 -53.01 8.03 -8.42
N HIS A 23 -54.08 8.62 -7.90
CA HIS A 23 -54.13 9.37 -6.64
C HIS A 23 -54.60 8.39 -5.55
N ASN A 24 -53.96 8.35 -4.38
CA ASN A 24 -54.72 8.24 -3.12
C ASN A 24 -53.88 8.61 -1.89
N GLN A 25 -54.43 9.55 -1.13
CA GLN A 25 -54.05 9.90 0.23
C GLN A 25 -54.61 8.85 1.21
N ARG A 26 -53.89 8.57 2.31
CA ARG A 26 -54.55 8.26 3.59
C ARG A 26 -53.63 8.48 4.78
N ALA A 27 -54.05 9.40 5.64
CA ALA A 27 -53.60 9.55 7.02
C ALA A 27 -54.46 8.68 7.95
N ASN A 28 -53.82 8.14 9.01
CA ASN A 28 -54.34 7.74 10.33
C ASN A 28 -53.29 6.82 10.98
N SER A 29 -53.03 6.75 12.28
CA SER A 29 -53.31 7.52 13.49
C SER A 29 -52.75 6.68 14.65
N ARG A 30 -52.12 7.35 15.63
CA ARG A 30 -52.11 7.05 17.09
C ARG A 30 -51.36 5.85 17.70
N GLY A 31 -50.62 6.19 18.77
CA GLY A 31 -50.44 5.40 20.01
C GLY A 31 -49.08 4.71 20.11
N GLY A 32 -48.30 4.75 21.19
CA GLY A 32 -48.51 5.27 22.54
C GLY A 32 -47.22 5.10 23.35
N ARG A 33 -47.12 5.89 24.43
CA ARG A 33 -46.04 5.94 25.42
C ARG A 33 -45.92 4.62 26.22
N GLY A 34 -44.71 4.32 26.69
CA GLY A 34 -44.47 3.36 27.76
C GLY A 34 -43.02 3.38 28.25
N SER A 35 -42.80 3.99 29.41
CA SER A 35 -41.52 4.15 30.12
C SER A 35 -41.31 3.05 31.18
N ASN A 36 -40.10 3.03 31.79
CA ASN A 36 -39.72 2.48 33.13
C ASN A 36 -39.19 1.02 33.17
N HIS A 37 -38.09 0.61 33.83
CA HIS A 37 -37.25 1.05 34.99
C HIS A 37 -35.75 0.63 34.77
N HIS A 38 -34.67 1.35 35.14
CA HIS A 38 -34.00 1.54 36.47
C HIS A 38 -33.64 0.21 37.19
N ASN A 39 -32.45 -0.11 37.74
CA ASN A 39 -31.22 0.63 38.14
C ASN A 39 -30.07 -0.40 38.53
N PRO A 40 -28.98 -0.13 39.30
CA PRO A 40 -27.57 -0.34 38.87
C PRO A 40 -26.62 -1.10 39.85
N ARG A 41 -25.30 -1.07 39.55
CA ARG A 41 -24.09 -1.20 40.44
C ARG A 41 -23.71 -2.56 41.05
N ALA A 42 -22.44 -2.95 40.87
CA ALA A 42 -21.54 -3.31 41.97
C ALA A 42 -20.05 -3.25 41.57
N ASN A 43 -19.30 -2.43 42.31
CA ASN A 43 -17.83 -2.45 42.38
C ASN A 43 -17.36 -3.69 43.14
N PHE A 44 -16.27 -4.32 42.71
CA PHE A 44 -15.39 -5.06 43.62
C PHE A 44 -13.95 -4.60 43.49
N ARG A 45 -13.36 -4.39 44.66
CA ARG A 45 -12.06 -3.80 44.97
C ARG A 45 -11.22 -4.88 45.65
N GLY A 46 -9.94 -4.99 45.28
CA GLY A 46 -8.92 -5.75 46.01
C GLY A 46 -8.71 -7.19 45.51
N GLY A 47 -7.49 -7.74 45.46
CA GLY A 47 -6.19 -7.26 45.88
C GLY A 47 -5.12 -8.33 45.65
N ARG A 48 -3.89 -7.87 45.44
CA ARG A 48 -2.57 -8.45 45.79
C ARG A 48 -2.41 -9.99 45.76
N GLY A 49 -1.56 -10.45 44.84
CA GLY A 49 -0.77 -11.68 44.98
C GLY A 49 0.67 -11.44 44.51
N ARG A 50 1.64 -11.63 45.41
CA ARG A 50 3.10 -11.60 45.18
C ARG A 50 3.62 -13.02 44.91
N GLY A 51 4.63 -13.17 44.04
CA GLY A 51 5.51 -14.34 43.94
C GLY A 51 6.45 -14.18 42.73
N ARG A 52 7.71 -13.73 42.84
CA ARG A 52 8.98 -14.37 43.27
C ARG A 52 9.53 -15.45 42.30
N GLY A 53 10.71 -15.14 41.70
CA GLY A 53 11.67 -16.07 41.07
C GLY A 53 11.41 -16.32 39.57
N GLY A 54 12.38 -16.37 38.66
CA GLY A 54 13.84 -16.34 38.72
C GLY A 54 14.37 -16.52 37.29
N ASP A 55 15.58 -16.04 37.06
CA ASP A 55 16.26 -15.86 35.78
C ASP A 55 16.56 -17.13 34.99
N TYR A 56 16.44 -17.08 33.65
CA TYR A 56 17.43 -17.61 32.70
C TYR A 56 17.40 -16.77 31.41
N PHE A 57 18.49 -16.05 31.16
CA PHE A 57 18.79 -15.28 29.96
C PHE A 57 19.23 -16.20 28.81
N VAL A 58 18.75 -15.94 27.60
CA VAL A 58 19.52 -16.12 26.36
C VAL A 58 19.41 -14.83 25.56
N GLU A 59 20.56 -14.20 25.35
CA GLU A 59 20.74 -12.86 24.80
C GLU A 59 20.42 -12.78 23.30
N ARG A 60 19.68 -11.73 22.92
CA ARG A 60 19.78 -11.07 21.60
C ARG A 60 19.85 -9.56 21.83
N PRO A 61 20.69 -8.80 21.11
CA PRO A 61 20.97 -7.41 21.45
C PRO A 61 19.83 -6.50 21.00
N ASN A 62 19.11 -5.93 21.96
CA ASN A 62 18.21 -4.79 21.78
C ASN A 62 18.97 -3.49 22.07
N PHE A 63 19.01 -2.61 21.07
CA PHE A 63 19.43 -1.21 21.22
C PHE A 63 18.53 -0.47 22.23
N ARG A 64 19.03 -0.23 23.44
CA ARG A 64 18.51 0.79 24.37
C ARG A 64 19.63 1.32 25.27
N ASP A 65 20.19 2.46 24.91
CA ASP A 65 20.69 3.46 25.87
C ASP A 65 19.75 4.65 25.77
N ARG A 66 18.86 4.84 26.75
CA ARG A 66 19.00 5.52 28.05
C ARG A 66 18.56 6.98 27.96
N ARG A 67 17.45 7.23 28.67
CA ARG A 67 16.86 8.52 29.02
C ARG A 67 17.70 9.18 30.13
N ASP A 68 17.93 10.47 29.96
CA ASP A 68 17.72 11.52 30.97
C ASP A 68 16.81 12.55 30.25
N GLY A 69 15.72 13.12 30.77
CA GLY A 69 15.31 13.44 32.12
C GLY A 69 14.79 14.87 32.05
N GLY A 70 13.47 15.10 31.98
CA GLY A 70 12.93 16.45 31.86
C GLY A 70 11.43 16.52 31.56
N ASN A 71 10.67 16.87 32.59
CA ASN A 71 9.22 16.97 32.72
C ASN A 71 8.65 18.27 32.13
N TYR A 72 7.68 18.21 31.21
CA TYR A 72 6.51 19.12 31.14
C TYR A 72 5.35 18.38 30.48
N GLY A 73 4.19 18.41 31.12
CA GLY A 73 3.00 17.67 30.72
C GLY A 73 2.33 18.26 29.48
N GLU A 74 1.89 17.38 28.60
CA GLU A 74 0.85 17.68 27.62
C GLU A 74 0.00 16.44 27.43
N SER A 75 -1.12 16.41 28.15
CA SER A 75 -2.20 15.46 27.95
C SER A 75 -2.92 15.86 26.66
N GLU A 76 -2.37 15.49 25.50
CA GLU A 76 -3.06 15.68 24.24
C GLU A 76 -4.03 14.53 23.98
N SER A 77 -5.25 14.81 24.41
CA SER A 77 -6.51 14.33 23.85
C SER A 77 -6.38 13.88 22.40
N PHE A 78 -6.76 12.63 22.13
CA PHE A 78 -7.13 12.15 20.80
C PHE A 78 -8.29 13.00 20.27
N ARG A 79 -8.00 14.13 19.64
CA ARG A 79 -8.95 14.90 18.86
C ARG A 79 -8.61 14.70 17.39
N ASP A 80 -9.55 14.05 16.73
CA ASP A 80 -9.65 13.89 15.28
C ASP A 80 -9.28 15.19 14.56
N GLU A 81 -8.09 15.22 13.93
CA GLU A 81 -7.80 16.20 12.88
C GLU A 81 -8.59 15.80 11.63
N ARG A 82 -9.81 16.34 11.53
CA ARG A 82 -10.51 16.47 10.27
C ARG A 82 -9.84 17.58 9.46
N GLY A 83 -9.12 17.19 8.41
CA GLY A 83 -8.52 18.08 7.43
C GLY A 83 -8.16 17.37 6.14
N ASP A 84 -9.10 17.40 5.20
CA ASP A 84 -8.97 17.26 3.74
C ASP A 84 -8.30 16.05 3.07
N GLY A 85 -9.12 15.34 2.27
CA GLY A 85 -8.72 14.83 0.95
C GLY A 85 -7.90 13.54 0.88
N ASN A 86 -8.58 12.39 0.69
CA ASN A 86 -8.02 11.21 0.01
C ASN A 86 -6.96 10.36 0.78
N GLY A 87 -7.07 10.29 2.10
CA GLY A 87 -6.12 9.59 3.01
C GLY A 87 -6.57 8.23 3.54
N ARG A 88 -7.05 7.29 2.70
CA ARG A 88 -7.55 5.98 3.20
C ARG A 88 -6.49 5.10 3.88
N TYR A 89 -5.20 5.38 3.65
CA TYR A 89 -4.05 4.61 4.17
C TYR A 89 -2.89 5.49 4.65
N ASN A 90 -3.09 6.80 4.69
CA ASN A 90 -2.06 7.75 5.10
C ASN A 90 -2.03 7.82 6.62
N ILE A 91 -1.33 6.89 7.26
CA ILE A 91 -0.69 7.19 8.53
C ILE A 91 0.65 7.81 8.13
N PRO A 92 0.76 9.13 7.90
CA PRO A 92 2.02 9.71 7.46
C PRO A 92 3.15 9.30 8.43
N PRO A 93 4.35 8.98 7.91
CA PRO A 93 5.51 8.84 8.76
C PRO A 93 5.64 10.12 9.58
N LYS A 94 6.14 10.03 10.82
CA LYS A 94 6.44 11.20 11.65
C LYS A 94 7.57 12.10 11.08
N LEU A 95 8.04 11.80 9.87
CA LEU A 95 9.22 12.40 9.25
C LEU A 95 8.80 13.36 8.15
N SER A 96 9.51 14.48 8.07
CA SER A 96 9.40 15.42 6.96
C SER A 96 9.96 14.80 5.67
N ILE A 97 9.52 15.30 4.51
CA ILE A 97 10.01 14.85 3.19
C ILE A 97 11.54 14.92 3.10
N PRO A 98 12.22 16.02 3.50
CA PRO A 98 13.67 16.08 3.49
C PRO A 98 14.31 14.97 4.33
N LYS A 99 13.73 14.66 5.50
CA LYS A 99 14.28 13.62 6.38
C LYS A 99 14.09 12.21 5.81
N ILE A 100 12.97 11.96 5.12
CA ILE A 100 12.73 10.70 4.40
C ILE A 100 13.79 10.51 3.31
N LYS A 101 14.05 11.54 2.49
CA LYS A 101 15.07 11.52 1.44
C LYS A 101 16.46 11.26 2.01
N GLU A 102 16.86 12.01 3.03
CA GLU A 102 18.16 11.88 3.70
C GLU A 102 18.36 10.45 4.23
N LEU A 103 17.35 9.88 4.91
CA LEU A 103 17.45 8.52 5.47
C LEU A 103 17.49 7.45 4.39
N GLN A 104 16.69 7.59 3.32
CA GLN A 104 16.75 6.66 2.19
C GLN A 104 18.12 6.73 1.52
N GLN A 105 18.59 7.91 1.14
CA GLN A 105 19.92 8.08 0.55
C GLN A 105 21.03 7.47 1.42
N ARG A 106 21.06 7.82 2.72
CA ARG A 106 22.08 7.33 3.65
C ARG A 106 22.08 5.82 3.75
N THR A 107 20.90 5.21 3.79
CA THR A 107 20.75 3.75 3.89
C THR A 107 21.18 3.08 2.59
N THR A 108 20.77 3.62 1.44
CA THR A 108 21.19 3.13 0.12
C THR A 108 22.72 3.14 -0.04
N ILE A 109 23.37 4.27 0.29
CA ILE A 109 24.84 4.38 0.25
C ILE A 109 25.50 3.37 1.20
N ALA A 110 24.99 3.23 2.42
CA ALA A 110 25.52 2.27 3.39
C ALA A 110 25.42 0.82 2.88
N ASN A 111 24.31 0.47 2.21
CA ASN A 111 24.08 -0.87 1.67
C ASN A 111 25.05 -1.17 0.51
N PHE A 112 25.24 -0.23 -0.42
CA PHE A 112 26.22 -0.37 -1.51
C PHE A 112 27.67 -0.40 -1.03
N SER A 113 27.98 0.35 0.03
CA SER A 113 29.33 0.40 0.62
C SER A 113 29.65 -0.85 1.45
N SER A 114 28.64 -1.66 1.78
CA SER A 114 28.82 -2.86 2.58
C SER A 114 29.13 -4.07 1.70
N SER A 115 30.03 -4.94 2.15
CA SER A 115 30.31 -6.25 1.53
C SER A 115 29.10 -7.22 1.56
N LYS A 116 27.94 -6.74 2.02
CA LYS A 116 26.71 -7.51 2.22
C LYS A 116 25.90 -7.71 0.95
N LEU A 117 26.34 -7.23 -0.21
CA LEU A 117 25.74 -7.59 -1.51
C LEU A 117 25.98 -9.07 -1.91
N THR A 118 26.62 -9.86 -1.05
CA THR A 118 26.68 -11.33 -1.14
C THR A 118 25.33 -11.97 -0.80
N TYR A 119 25.19 -13.29 -1.02
CA TYR A 119 23.93 -14.06 -0.97
C TYR A 119 22.92 -13.62 0.12
N GLY A 120 21.80 -13.00 -0.28
CA GLY A 120 20.79 -12.41 0.60
C GLY A 120 20.86 -10.87 0.76
N GLY A 121 21.87 -10.23 0.18
CA GLY A 121 22.10 -8.78 0.23
C GLY A 121 21.14 -7.92 -0.57
N SER A 122 20.52 -8.49 -1.61
CA SER A 122 19.48 -7.83 -2.41
C SER A 122 18.29 -7.38 -1.57
N ASP A 123 18.11 -8.00 -0.40
CA ASP A 123 17.10 -7.65 0.60
C ASP A 123 17.22 -6.22 1.11
N GLN A 124 18.41 -5.63 0.98
CA GLN A 124 18.70 -4.29 1.49
C GLN A 124 18.62 -3.21 0.40
N LEU A 125 18.45 -3.57 -0.88
CA LEU A 125 18.43 -2.59 -1.97
C LEU A 125 17.12 -1.80 -2.07
N VAL A 126 16.00 -2.46 -1.77
CA VAL A 126 14.66 -1.87 -1.80
C VAL A 126 14.10 -1.92 -0.39
N PHE A 127 14.06 -0.77 0.29
CA PHE A 127 13.62 -0.68 1.68
C PHE A 127 12.73 0.54 1.87
N ILE A 128 11.88 0.48 2.88
CA ILE A 128 10.95 1.56 3.23
C ILE A 128 11.33 2.13 4.59
N VAL A 129 11.66 3.42 4.63
CA VAL A 129 12.00 4.10 5.89
C VAL A 129 10.75 4.24 6.75
N ASN A 130 10.87 3.91 8.04
CA ASN A 130 9.81 4.04 9.05
C ASN A 130 8.52 3.28 8.69
N GLY A 131 8.65 2.17 7.94
CA GLY A 131 7.53 1.39 7.43
C GLY A 131 6.69 0.63 8.47
N GLU A 132 7.11 0.58 9.75
CA GLU A 132 6.44 -0.18 10.82
C GLU A 132 4.93 0.09 10.89
N ARG A 133 4.53 1.33 10.61
CA ARG A 133 3.15 1.82 10.62
C ARG A 133 2.28 1.27 9.49
N ILE A 134 2.89 0.76 8.43
CA ILE A 134 2.18 0.26 7.24
C ILE A 134 2.26 -1.26 7.10
N THR A 135 2.82 -2.00 8.05
CA THR A 135 2.98 -3.48 7.99
C THR A 135 1.68 -4.28 7.78
N THR A 136 0.51 -3.68 7.96
CA THR A 136 -0.79 -4.35 7.79
C THR A 136 -1.63 -3.80 6.65
N VAL A 137 -1.19 -2.71 6.02
CA VAL A 137 -1.95 -1.98 4.99
C VAL A 137 -2.19 -2.82 3.74
N TRP A 138 -1.20 -3.61 3.33
CA TRP A 138 -1.24 -4.46 2.14
C TRP A 138 -2.46 -5.40 2.14
N LYS A 139 -2.87 -5.95 3.29
CA LYS A 139 -4.02 -6.85 3.40
C LYS A 139 -5.30 -6.16 2.97
N LYS A 140 -5.48 -4.92 3.44
CA LYS A 140 -6.67 -4.14 3.17
C LYS A 140 -6.72 -3.73 1.69
N ILE A 141 -5.59 -3.31 1.12
CA ILE A 141 -5.51 -2.95 -0.31
C ILE A 141 -5.76 -4.16 -1.22
N LEU A 142 -5.33 -5.37 -0.83
CA LEU A 142 -5.56 -6.59 -1.60
C LEU A 142 -7.05 -6.87 -1.85
N GLU A 143 -7.91 -6.46 -0.92
CA GLU A 143 -9.36 -6.61 -0.98
C GLU A 143 -10.08 -5.48 -1.72
N GLU A 144 -9.37 -4.40 -2.10
CA GLU A 144 -9.96 -3.24 -2.77
C GLU A 144 -10.00 -3.36 -4.30
N THR A 145 -11.03 -2.77 -4.90
CA THR A 145 -11.17 -2.56 -6.34
C THR A 145 -11.83 -1.22 -6.65
N PRO A 146 -11.54 -0.61 -7.81
CA PRO A 146 -10.46 -0.95 -8.75
C PRO A 146 -9.07 -0.53 -8.21
N TRP A 147 -7.98 -1.05 -8.78
CA TRP A 147 -6.62 -0.63 -8.45
C TRP A 147 -6.11 0.49 -9.35
N TYR A 148 -5.44 1.46 -8.74
CA TYR A 148 -4.65 2.47 -9.43
C TYR A 148 -3.18 2.38 -9.03
N GLN A 149 -2.30 3.05 -9.80
CA GLN A 149 -0.85 3.09 -9.55
C GLN A 149 -0.51 3.37 -8.07
N LYS A 150 -1.19 4.34 -7.45
CA LYS A 150 -1.01 4.70 -6.04
C LYS A 150 -1.32 3.55 -5.09
N ASP A 151 -2.42 2.85 -5.30
CA ASP A 151 -2.84 1.75 -4.43
C ASP A 151 -1.85 0.59 -4.53
N ILE A 152 -1.42 0.27 -5.76
CA ILE A 152 -0.42 -0.76 -6.03
C ILE A 152 0.92 -0.40 -5.39
N ARG A 153 1.36 0.87 -5.48
CA ARG A 153 2.59 1.34 -4.85
C ARG A 153 2.54 1.21 -3.33
N ILE A 154 1.45 1.62 -2.69
CA ILE A 154 1.28 1.49 -1.24
C ILE A 154 1.23 0.01 -0.84
N PHE A 155 0.52 -0.82 -1.60
CA PHE A 155 0.47 -2.26 -1.40
C PHE A 155 1.87 -2.89 -1.41
N ILE A 156 2.68 -2.60 -2.44
CA ILE A 156 4.04 -3.14 -2.55
C ILE A 156 4.94 -2.63 -1.43
N CYS A 157 4.92 -1.33 -1.13
CA CYS A 157 5.72 -0.76 -0.04
C CYS A 157 5.35 -1.39 1.31
N SER A 158 4.06 -1.58 1.57
CA SER A 158 3.56 -2.25 2.77
C SER A 158 3.95 -3.74 2.83
N ALA A 159 3.88 -4.44 1.69
CA ALA A 159 4.27 -5.83 1.58
C ALA A 159 5.78 -6.02 1.76
N LEU A 160 6.61 -5.12 1.22
CA LEU A 160 8.07 -5.11 1.44
C LEU A 160 8.41 -5.05 2.92
N VAL A 161 7.84 -4.10 3.65
CA VAL A 161 8.06 -4.00 5.11
C VAL A 161 7.60 -5.27 5.83
N THR A 162 6.50 -5.89 5.36
CA THR A 162 5.98 -7.12 5.95
C THR A 162 6.91 -8.31 5.68
N ALA A 163 7.47 -8.41 4.47
CA ALA A 163 8.42 -9.44 4.09
C ALA A 163 9.71 -9.35 4.94
N ASP A 164 10.13 -8.14 5.28
CA ASP A 164 11.28 -7.89 6.16
C ASP A 164 10.97 -8.18 7.65
N SER A 165 9.72 -8.49 7.98
CA SER A 165 9.27 -8.81 9.34
C SER A 165 9.10 -10.33 9.54
N GLN A 166 8.83 -10.76 10.78
CA GLN A 166 8.53 -12.17 11.12
C GLN A 166 7.18 -12.68 10.57
N LYS A 167 6.51 -11.92 9.69
CA LYS A 167 5.18 -12.22 9.14
C LYS A 167 5.19 -12.57 7.65
N ALA A 168 6.35 -12.82 7.05
CA ALA A 168 6.46 -13.18 5.63
C ALA A 168 5.61 -14.39 5.23
N GLY A 169 5.48 -15.40 6.11
CA GLY A 169 4.63 -16.56 5.84
C GLY A 169 3.15 -16.21 5.62
N GLU A 170 2.60 -15.28 6.41
CA GLU A 170 1.22 -14.81 6.23
C GLU A 170 1.05 -14.05 4.90
N LEU A 171 2.05 -13.25 4.54
CA LEU A 171 2.08 -12.55 3.26
C LEU A 171 2.04 -13.55 2.11
N VAL A 172 2.91 -14.57 2.12
CA VAL A 172 2.95 -15.64 1.11
C VAL A 172 1.60 -16.34 1.00
N THR A 173 1.00 -16.78 2.11
CA THR A 173 -0.32 -17.45 2.09
C THR A 173 -1.42 -16.59 1.46
N LYS A 174 -1.43 -15.28 1.74
CA LYS A 174 -2.43 -14.36 1.18
C LYS A 174 -2.18 -14.05 -0.29
N LEU A 175 -0.93 -13.88 -0.70
CA LEU A 175 -0.57 -13.66 -2.10
C LEU A 175 -0.83 -14.89 -2.98
N SER A 176 -0.69 -16.10 -2.44
CA SER A 176 -1.01 -17.34 -3.17
C SER A 176 -2.51 -17.62 -3.26
N ASN A 177 -3.38 -16.79 -2.66
CA ASN A 177 -4.82 -17.05 -2.74
C ASN A 177 -5.32 -16.85 -4.18
N PRO A 178 -5.96 -17.84 -4.82
CA PRO A 178 -6.38 -17.73 -6.22
C PRO A 178 -7.41 -16.64 -6.50
N LYS A 179 -8.29 -16.33 -5.52
CA LYS A 179 -9.41 -15.40 -5.68
C LYS A 179 -9.10 -13.97 -5.22
N SER A 180 -7.88 -13.74 -4.76
CA SER A 180 -7.44 -12.41 -4.34
C SER A 180 -5.99 -12.19 -4.73
N GLY A 181 -5.05 -12.80 -4.01
CA GLY A 181 -3.61 -12.62 -4.22
C GLY A 181 -3.14 -12.84 -5.65
N LEU A 182 -3.39 -14.03 -6.23
CA LEU A 182 -2.90 -14.37 -7.57
C LEU A 182 -3.60 -13.56 -8.67
N GLU A 183 -4.91 -13.32 -8.52
CA GLU A 183 -5.67 -12.47 -9.43
C GLU A 183 -5.11 -11.04 -9.44
N ARG A 184 -4.78 -10.50 -8.26
CA ARG A 184 -4.16 -9.18 -8.10
C ARG A 184 -2.75 -9.09 -8.67
N LEU A 185 -1.93 -10.12 -8.47
CA LEU A 185 -0.60 -10.18 -9.09
C LEU A 185 -0.73 -10.21 -10.62
N SER A 186 -1.66 -11.01 -11.15
CA SER A 186 -1.96 -11.03 -12.58
C SER A 186 -2.44 -9.66 -13.07
N GLU A 187 -3.28 -8.95 -12.31
CA GLU A 187 -3.74 -7.61 -12.64
C GLU A 187 -2.56 -6.64 -12.77
N ILE A 188 -1.66 -6.60 -11.78
CA ILE A 188 -0.46 -5.75 -11.80
C ILE A 188 0.39 -6.01 -13.05
N MET A 189 0.63 -7.29 -13.41
CA MET A 189 1.46 -7.64 -14.55
C MET A 189 0.87 -7.20 -15.90
N ASN A 190 -0.45 -6.99 -15.97
CA ASN A 190 -1.14 -6.56 -17.19
C ASN A 190 -1.27 -5.04 -17.31
N PHE A 191 -0.89 -4.26 -16.30
CA PHE A 191 -0.88 -2.80 -16.44
C PHE A 191 0.18 -2.36 -17.46
N PRO A 192 -0.08 -1.29 -18.24
CA PRO A 192 0.98 -0.63 -18.98
C PRO A 192 2.00 -0.05 -17.98
N MET A 193 3.28 -0.14 -18.33
CA MET A 193 4.37 0.41 -17.53
C MET A 193 5.17 1.45 -18.32
N SER A 194 5.76 2.41 -17.61
CA SER A 194 6.58 3.48 -18.17
C SER A 194 7.68 3.90 -17.19
N CYS A 195 8.84 4.32 -17.73
CA CYS A 195 9.88 4.97 -16.93
C CYS A 195 9.48 6.38 -16.47
N ASP A 196 8.50 6.98 -17.14
CA ASP A 196 8.03 8.35 -16.87
C ASP A 196 6.50 8.32 -16.68
N ALA A 197 6.02 7.46 -15.78
CA ALA A 197 4.58 7.32 -15.52
C ALA A 197 4.03 8.50 -14.69
N GLY A 198 4.89 9.22 -13.97
CA GLY A 198 4.48 10.26 -13.04
C GLY A 198 3.46 9.73 -12.01
N LEU A 199 2.39 10.50 -11.82
CA LEU A 199 1.25 10.13 -10.96
C LEU A 199 0.05 9.58 -11.74
N GLN A 200 0.24 9.14 -12.99
CA GLN A 200 -0.88 8.67 -13.82
C GLN A 200 -1.54 7.41 -13.22
N PRO A 201 -2.86 7.41 -12.93
CA PRO A 201 -3.50 6.29 -12.23
C PRO A 201 -3.43 4.95 -12.95
N GLY A 202 -3.45 4.96 -14.29
CA GLY A 202 -3.56 3.76 -15.14
C GLY A 202 -2.27 3.25 -15.74
N VAL A 203 -1.12 3.83 -15.41
CA VAL A 203 0.21 3.42 -15.90
C VAL A 203 1.11 3.21 -14.70
N LEU A 204 1.79 2.06 -14.62
CA LEU A 204 2.72 1.79 -13.53
C LEU A 204 4.07 2.41 -13.79
N SER A 205 4.56 3.16 -12.81
CA SER A 205 5.97 3.59 -12.81
C SER A 205 6.87 2.36 -12.71
N PHE A 206 7.78 2.22 -13.68
CA PHE A 206 8.73 1.14 -13.67
C PHE A 206 9.61 1.18 -12.41
N GLN A 207 10.08 2.37 -12.02
CA GLN A 207 11.03 2.54 -10.93
C GLN A 207 10.37 2.53 -9.55
N TYR A 208 9.16 3.07 -9.44
CA TYR A 208 8.48 3.21 -8.15
C TYR A 208 7.45 2.11 -7.87
N VAL A 209 7.14 1.25 -8.85
CA VAL A 209 6.19 0.13 -8.69
C VAL A 209 6.82 -1.19 -9.12
N ILE A 210 7.27 -1.31 -10.38
CA ILE A 210 7.73 -2.59 -10.93
C ILE A 210 9.04 -3.05 -10.28
N LEU A 211 10.06 -2.19 -10.17
CA LEU A 211 11.32 -2.52 -9.49
C LEU A 211 11.09 -2.91 -8.01
N PRO A 212 10.31 -2.17 -7.21
CA PRO A 212 9.95 -2.61 -5.86
C PRO A 212 9.20 -3.94 -5.80
N LEU A 213 8.31 -4.23 -6.75
CA LEU A 213 7.62 -5.51 -6.82
C LEU A 213 8.57 -6.67 -7.10
N LEU A 214 9.49 -6.50 -8.06
CA LEU A 214 10.55 -7.47 -8.31
C LEU A 214 11.45 -7.63 -7.07
N GLY A 215 11.75 -6.52 -6.39
CA GLY A 215 12.44 -6.51 -5.10
C GLY A 215 11.72 -7.36 -4.05
N LEU A 216 10.39 -7.23 -3.94
CA LEU A 216 9.55 -8.00 -3.02
C LEU A 216 9.59 -9.50 -3.35
N LEU A 217 9.37 -9.86 -4.61
CA LEU A 217 9.31 -11.25 -5.05
C LEU A 217 10.66 -11.97 -4.91
N THR A 218 11.76 -11.22 -4.97
CA THR A 218 13.12 -11.75 -4.79
C THR A 218 13.61 -11.68 -3.34
N ARG A 219 12.81 -11.17 -2.38
CA ARG A 219 13.20 -11.16 -0.97
C ARG A 219 13.50 -12.57 -0.48
N THR A 220 14.55 -12.74 0.32
CA THR A 220 14.91 -14.05 0.90
C THR A 220 13.75 -14.63 1.71
N ALA A 221 13.01 -13.78 2.42
CA ALA A 221 11.85 -14.19 3.21
C ALA A 221 10.70 -14.77 2.36
N ILE A 222 10.63 -14.43 1.08
CA ILE A 222 9.66 -14.97 0.11
C ILE A 222 10.26 -16.19 -0.58
N THR A 223 11.44 -16.06 -1.19
CA THR A 223 12.09 -17.13 -1.98
C THR A 223 12.48 -18.36 -1.15
N LYS A 224 12.78 -18.20 0.14
CA LYS A 224 13.10 -19.30 1.07
C LYS A 224 11.97 -19.57 2.07
N CYS A 225 10.75 -19.13 1.76
CA CYS A 225 9.60 -19.44 2.61
C CYS A 225 9.36 -20.97 2.61
N THR A 226 9.08 -21.55 3.78
CA THR A 226 8.80 -22.99 3.92
C THR A 226 7.48 -23.42 3.27
N LEU A 227 6.67 -22.45 2.82
CA LEU A 227 5.40 -22.67 2.13
C LEU A 227 5.62 -22.86 0.62
N GLU A 228 6.44 -23.84 0.23
CA GLU A 228 6.95 -24.02 -1.14
C GLU A 228 5.85 -23.97 -2.21
N LYS A 229 4.76 -24.71 -2.04
CA LYS A 229 3.63 -24.72 -2.99
C LYS A 229 3.03 -23.33 -3.23
N HIS A 230 2.91 -22.53 -2.16
CA HIS A 230 2.38 -21.17 -2.26
C HIS A 230 3.36 -20.24 -2.98
N VAL A 231 4.65 -20.43 -2.77
CA VAL A 231 5.71 -19.68 -3.45
C VAL A 231 5.73 -20.02 -4.95
N ASP A 232 5.63 -21.30 -5.29
CA ASP A 232 5.57 -21.78 -6.68
C ASP A 232 4.36 -21.21 -7.42
N GLU A 233 3.18 -21.21 -6.80
CA GLU A 233 1.95 -20.62 -7.38
C GLU A 233 2.14 -19.12 -7.69
N ILE A 234 2.75 -18.38 -6.77
CA ILE A 234 3.06 -16.96 -6.97
C ILE A 234 4.01 -16.78 -8.15
N PHE A 235 5.13 -17.51 -8.18
CA PHE A 235 6.12 -17.35 -9.25
C PHE A 235 5.61 -17.78 -10.62
N MET A 236 4.80 -18.85 -10.69
CA MET A 236 4.19 -19.28 -11.96
C MET A 236 3.30 -18.19 -12.55
N VAL A 237 2.43 -17.57 -11.75
CA VAL A 237 1.55 -16.49 -12.23
C VAL A 237 2.37 -15.29 -12.71
N VAL A 238 3.40 -14.89 -11.96
CA VAL A 238 4.28 -13.79 -12.36
C VAL A 238 5.02 -14.14 -13.65
N TYR A 239 5.60 -15.34 -13.73
CA TYR A 239 6.36 -15.78 -14.89
C TYR A 239 5.52 -15.84 -16.17
N GLU A 240 4.29 -16.32 -16.07
CA GLU A 240 3.36 -16.42 -17.20
C GLU A 240 2.83 -15.08 -17.68
N LYS A 241 2.68 -14.09 -16.78
CA LYS A 241 2.03 -12.81 -17.09
C LYS A 241 3.00 -11.65 -17.32
N LEU A 242 4.23 -11.73 -16.84
CA LEU A 242 5.20 -10.66 -16.96
C LEU A 242 5.63 -10.47 -18.42
N ASP A 243 5.45 -9.26 -18.95
CA ASP A 243 5.99 -8.89 -20.26
C ASP A 243 7.50 -8.58 -20.15
N TYR A 244 8.30 -9.65 -20.28
CA TYR A 244 9.77 -9.56 -20.23
C TYR A 244 10.35 -8.59 -21.26
N ILE A 245 9.75 -8.49 -22.46
CA ILE A 245 10.23 -7.60 -23.51
C ILE A 245 10.06 -6.15 -23.05
N ASN A 246 8.91 -5.82 -22.47
CA ASN A 246 8.66 -4.48 -21.97
C ASN A 246 9.56 -4.14 -20.76
N VAL A 247 9.74 -5.07 -19.82
CA VAL A 247 10.68 -4.89 -18.69
C VAL A 247 12.09 -4.60 -19.18
N MET A 248 12.59 -5.36 -20.17
CA MET A 248 13.92 -5.15 -20.74
C MET A 248 14.04 -3.79 -21.45
N LYS A 249 13.00 -3.36 -22.18
CA LYS A 249 12.96 -2.02 -22.79
C LYS A 249 13.01 -0.90 -21.76
N MET A 250 12.30 -1.05 -20.64
CA MET A 250 12.34 -0.07 -19.55
C MET A 250 13.75 0.01 -18.95
N LEU A 251 14.38 -1.14 -18.66
CA LEU A 251 15.76 -1.19 -18.18
C LEU A 251 16.74 -0.53 -19.16
N GLU A 252 16.63 -0.86 -20.45
CA GLU A 252 17.45 -0.26 -21.50
C GLU A 252 17.27 1.26 -21.55
N THR A 253 16.04 1.75 -21.44
CA THR A 253 15.74 3.20 -21.40
C THR A 253 16.45 3.89 -20.23
N LEU A 254 16.38 3.30 -19.02
CA LEU A 254 17.05 3.85 -17.83
C LEU A 254 18.58 3.89 -18.01
N VAL A 255 19.16 2.83 -18.58
CA VAL A 255 20.60 2.72 -18.84
C VAL A 255 21.04 3.74 -19.89
N GLN A 256 20.33 3.83 -21.01
CA GLN A 256 20.67 4.73 -22.12
C GLN A 256 20.65 6.20 -21.68
N ARG A 257 19.70 6.59 -20.83
CA ARG A 257 19.64 7.96 -20.30
C ARG A 257 20.52 8.22 -19.08
N ASN A 258 21.15 7.17 -18.53
CA ASN A 258 21.95 7.23 -17.31
C ASN A 258 21.22 7.91 -16.13
N SER A 259 19.93 7.61 -15.96
CA SER A 259 19.11 8.16 -14.89
C SER A 259 17.94 7.24 -14.53
N ILE A 260 17.71 7.09 -13.23
CA ILE A 260 16.59 6.33 -12.67
C ILE A 260 15.39 7.22 -12.31
N GLU A 261 15.50 8.54 -12.49
CA GLU A 261 14.45 9.51 -12.14
C GLU A 261 13.24 9.41 -13.08
N ASP A 262 12.05 9.67 -12.58
CA ASP A 262 10.86 9.81 -13.43
C ASP A 262 10.78 11.27 -13.90
N CYS A 263 10.83 11.50 -15.22
CA CYS A 263 10.83 12.85 -15.78
C CYS A 263 9.47 13.57 -15.61
N ASN A 264 8.41 12.84 -15.27
CA ASN A 264 7.05 13.37 -15.12
C ASN A 264 6.64 13.58 -13.65
N VAL A 265 7.49 13.23 -12.67
CA VAL A 265 7.26 13.55 -11.26
C VAL A 265 8.57 13.65 -10.48
N ASP A 266 8.75 14.77 -9.76
CA ASP A 266 9.87 14.88 -8.83
C ASP A 266 9.58 14.14 -7.51
N VAL A 267 10.65 13.80 -6.80
CA VAL A 267 10.57 13.03 -5.55
C VAL A 267 9.77 13.74 -4.45
N ASP A 268 9.81 15.07 -4.37
CA ASP A 268 9.08 15.81 -3.34
C ASP A 268 7.56 15.78 -3.63
N THR A 269 7.18 15.96 -4.90
CA THR A 269 5.79 15.77 -5.36
C THR A 269 5.31 14.34 -5.11
N LEU A 270 6.12 13.32 -5.41
CA LEU A 270 5.77 11.93 -5.12
C LEU A 270 5.53 11.71 -3.61
N LEU A 271 6.47 12.13 -2.77
CA LEU A 271 6.38 11.94 -1.31
C LEU A 271 5.29 12.78 -0.66
N SER A 272 4.85 13.89 -1.28
CA SER A 272 3.70 14.64 -0.80
C SER A 272 2.39 13.84 -0.90
N HIS A 273 2.28 12.97 -1.92
CA HIS A 273 1.12 12.08 -2.12
C HIS A 273 1.27 10.74 -1.40
N GLU A 274 2.50 10.20 -1.38
CA GLU A 274 2.80 8.83 -0.97
C GLU A 274 4.11 8.77 -0.17
N ARG A 275 4.02 9.08 1.13
CA ARG A 275 5.17 9.26 2.02
C ARG A 275 6.03 8.01 2.25
N TYR A 276 5.50 6.82 2.00
CA TYR A 276 6.21 5.55 2.14
C TYR A 276 6.77 5.02 0.82
N SER A 277 6.79 5.84 -0.23
CA SER A 277 7.39 5.43 -1.50
C SER A 277 8.86 5.12 -1.33
N PHE A 278 9.29 4.00 -1.90
CA PHE A 278 10.70 3.75 -2.18
C PHE A 278 11.22 4.82 -3.15
N ILE A 279 12.45 5.29 -2.94
CA ILE A 279 13.13 6.25 -3.80
C ILE A 279 14.38 5.56 -4.32
N PRO A 280 14.45 5.23 -5.61
CA PRO A 280 15.67 4.74 -6.21
C PRO A 280 16.70 5.88 -6.17
N TYR A 281 17.89 5.58 -5.65
CA TYR A 281 18.98 6.56 -5.58
C TYR A 281 20.01 6.24 -6.66
N SER A 282 20.43 7.26 -7.41
CA SER A 282 21.51 7.23 -8.40
C SER A 282 22.87 7.58 -7.83
#